data_AF-A0A426X9E0-F1
#
_entry.id   AF-A0A426X9E0-F1
#
_cell.length_a   1.000
_cell.length_b   1.000
_cell.length_c   1.000
_cell.angle_alpha   90.00
_cell.angle_beta   90.00
_cell.angle_gamma   90.00
#
_symmetry.space_group_name_H-M   'P 1'
#
loop_
_entity.id
_entity.type
_entity.pdbx_description
1 polymer ?
#
loop_
_entity_poly.entity_id
_entity_poly.type
_entity_poly.pdbx_seq_one_letter_code
_entity_poly.pdbx_strand_id
1 'polypeptide(L)'
;MSDLGHQDPDKEIKGRWRGLKNSTKVWNDSSAAEEFERGLLHPQLARELYTLSSEVLLARAAKEMVLAEERASELQEELEKTRRERDEALLRCEASEKELHEVRSNLAKVQRLLKEARVRARKMDDELLQAVKALESTRAELPRQAVVQYKESLGFKEWLKRMGWVTYEYRY
;
A
#
# COMPACT_ATOMS: atom_id res chain seq x y z
N MET A 1 -8.71 43.28 8.47
CA MET A 1 -8.27 43.22 9.88
C MET A 1 -8.54 41.80 10.33
N SER A 2 -7.52 40.97 10.43
CA SER A 2 -7.68 39.54 10.74
C SER A 2 -7.60 39.32 12.24
N ASP A 3 -8.62 38.62 12.74
CA ASP A 3 -8.85 38.23 14.11
C ASP A 3 -7.68 37.36 14.61
N LEU A 4 -6.93 37.87 15.61
CA LEU A 4 -5.87 37.12 16.26
C LEU A 4 -6.52 36.17 17.26
N GLY A 5 -6.54 34.89 16.91
CA GLY A 5 -7.04 33.82 17.77
C GLY A 5 -6.44 33.91 19.17
N HIS A 6 -7.32 33.89 20.16
CA HIS A 6 -7.00 33.91 21.59
C HIS A 6 -5.98 32.81 21.89
N GLN A 7 -4.75 33.22 22.22
CA GLN A 7 -3.71 32.31 22.65
C GLN A 7 -3.80 32.21 24.18
N ASP A 8 -4.14 31.02 24.65
CA ASP A 8 -4.25 30.67 26.06
C ASP A 8 -2.91 30.95 26.79
N PRO A 9 -2.88 31.84 27.79
CA PRO A 9 -1.66 32.15 28.55
C PRO A 9 -1.18 30.97 29.41
N ASP A 10 -2.01 29.94 29.64
CA ASP A 10 -1.66 28.73 30.40
C ASP A 10 -1.16 27.59 29.50
N LYS A 11 -0.95 27.85 28.20
CA LYS A 11 -0.35 26.87 27.30
C LYS A 11 1.13 26.72 27.60
N GLU A 12 1.42 25.84 28.56
CA GLU A 12 2.71 25.33 29.01
C GLU A 12 3.77 25.47 27.91
N ILE A 13 4.59 26.52 28.00
CA ILE A 13 5.76 26.71 27.14
C ILE A 13 6.74 25.64 27.58
N LYS A 14 6.60 24.44 27.00
CA LYS A 14 7.47 23.29 27.24
C LYS A 14 8.88 23.65 26.81
N GLY A 15 9.65 24.15 27.77
CA GLY A 15 10.95 24.74 27.57
C GLY A 15 11.94 23.74 26.97
N ARG A 16 12.44 24.09 25.79
CA ARG A 16 13.62 23.46 25.16
C ARG A 16 14.91 23.88 25.91
N TRP A 17 14.97 23.69 27.23
CA TRP A 17 16.10 24.13 28.08
C TRP A 17 17.03 22.98 28.51
N ARG A 18 16.87 21.79 27.91
CA ARG A 18 17.67 20.58 28.20
C ARG A 18 19.20 20.73 27.97
N GLY A 19 19.64 21.81 27.35
CA GLY A 19 21.05 22.04 27.00
C GLY A 19 21.93 22.64 28.10
N LEU A 20 21.39 23.37 29.09
CA LEU A 20 22.15 24.23 30.01
C LEU A 20 22.93 23.45 31.09
N LYS A 21 24.03 22.78 30.68
CA LYS A 21 24.73 21.74 31.46
C LYS A 21 25.42 22.19 32.77
N ASN A 22 25.55 23.49 33.06
CA ASN A 22 26.26 23.97 34.24
C ASN A 22 25.35 24.39 35.41
N SER A 23 24.06 24.65 35.16
CA SER A 23 23.02 24.92 36.19
C SER A 23 21.90 23.87 36.21
N THR A 24 22.03 22.81 35.40
CA THR A 24 21.00 21.83 35.03
C THR A 24 20.15 21.27 36.18
N LYS A 25 20.67 21.11 37.39
CA LYS A 25 19.86 20.51 38.47
C LYS A 25 18.74 21.43 38.96
N VAL A 26 18.92 22.75 38.83
CA VAL A 26 17.97 23.74 39.37
C VAL A 26 16.73 23.88 38.49
N TRP A 27 16.89 23.85 37.16
CA TRP A 27 15.80 24.11 36.21
C TRP A 27 15.10 22.84 35.70
N ASN A 28 15.51 21.67 36.18
CA ASN A 28 14.80 20.41 35.88
C ASN A 28 13.52 20.25 36.69
N ASP A 29 13.37 20.99 37.80
CA ASP A 29 12.15 21.02 38.60
C ASP A 29 11.19 22.08 38.04
N SER A 30 10.09 21.62 37.43
CA SER A 30 9.06 22.48 36.83
C SER A 30 8.55 23.56 37.79
N SER A 31 8.52 23.27 39.10
CA SER A 31 8.10 24.20 40.15
C SER A 31 9.05 25.39 40.31
N ALA A 32 10.37 25.18 40.21
CA ALA A 32 11.36 26.23 40.38
C ALA A 32 11.38 27.20 39.19
N ALA A 33 11.06 26.70 37.99
CA ALA A 33 10.87 27.52 36.80
C ALA A 33 9.59 28.37 36.91
N GLU A 34 8.47 27.78 37.37
CA GLU A 34 7.19 28.48 37.51
C GLU A 34 7.22 29.59 38.58
N GLU A 35 7.89 29.37 39.72
CA GLU A 35 8.07 30.39 40.76
C GLU A 35 8.90 31.59 40.25
N PHE A 36 9.93 31.30 39.43
CA PHE A 36 10.75 32.34 38.83
C PHE A 36 9.96 33.19 37.82
N GLU A 37 9.11 32.57 36.99
CA GLU A 37 8.18 33.27 36.09
C GLU A 37 7.18 34.16 36.87
N ARG A 38 6.83 33.77 38.11
CA ARG A 38 6.01 34.57 39.03
C ARG A 38 6.79 35.68 39.76
N GLY A 39 8.06 35.89 39.41
CA GLY A 39 8.91 36.96 39.94
C GLY A 39 9.70 36.61 41.21
N LEU A 40 9.71 35.34 41.64
CA LEU A 40 10.50 34.90 42.79
C LEU A 40 11.92 34.55 42.36
N LEU A 41 12.91 35.24 42.92
CA LEU A 41 14.32 34.95 42.62
C LEU A 41 14.70 33.59 43.18
N HIS A 42 15.23 32.71 42.31
CA HIS A 42 15.73 31.41 42.71
C HIS A 42 16.81 31.58 43.81
N PRO A 43 16.81 30.78 44.90
CA PRO A 43 17.73 30.94 46.02
C PRO A 43 19.22 30.97 45.63
N GLN A 44 19.59 30.26 44.58
CA GLN A 44 20.95 30.28 44.02
C GLN A 44 21.28 31.61 43.34
N LEU A 45 20.36 32.17 42.55
CA LEU A 45 20.49 33.47 41.90
C LEU A 45 20.54 34.59 42.95
N ALA A 46 19.66 34.53 43.96
CA ALA A 46 19.68 35.46 45.08
C ALA A 46 21.02 35.43 45.84
N ARG A 47 21.54 34.23 46.16
CA ARG A 47 22.86 34.07 46.80
C ARG A 47 23.97 34.70 45.97
N GLU A 48 23.99 34.46 44.67
CA GLU A 48 25.03 34.99 43.76
C GLU A 48 24.97 36.51 43.66
N LEU A 49 23.78 37.11 43.59
CA LEU A 49 23.59 38.58 43.57
C LEU A 49 24.11 39.28 44.83
N TYR A 50 23.99 38.65 46.01
CA TYR A 50 24.44 39.22 47.28
C TYR A 50 25.88 38.87 47.65
N THR A 51 26.55 37.95 46.92
CA THR A 51 27.91 37.49 47.25
C THR A 51 28.96 37.77 46.18
N LEU A 52 28.57 37.89 44.92
CA LEU A 52 29.49 38.13 43.80
C LEU A 52 29.43 39.59 43.34
N SER A 53 30.56 40.12 42.86
CA SER A 53 30.58 41.45 42.22
C SER A 53 29.88 41.42 40.86
N SER A 54 29.38 42.58 40.43
CA SER A 54 28.72 42.76 39.12
C SER A 54 29.59 42.28 37.95
N GLU A 55 30.90 42.50 38.00
CA GLU A 55 31.84 42.05 36.97
C GLU A 55 31.87 40.53 36.80
N VAL A 56 31.86 39.79 37.91
CA VAL A 56 31.85 38.31 37.88
C VAL A 56 30.53 37.77 37.34
N LEU A 57 29.41 38.42 37.68
CA LEU A 57 28.09 38.08 37.18
C LEU A 57 27.96 38.33 35.67
N LEU A 58 28.46 39.48 35.19
CA LEU A 58 28.47 39.81 33.76
C LEU A 58 29.35 38.84 32.95
N ALA A 59 30.53 38.48 33.46
CA ALA A 59 31.40 37.50 32.82
C ALA A 59 30.74 36.12 32.70
N ARG A 60 29.99 35.70 33.74
CA ARG A 60 29.21 34.46 33.72
C ARG A 60 28.05 34.53 32.73
N ALA A 61 27.30 35.63 32.72
CA ALA A 61 26.20 35.84 31.78
C ALA A 61 26.70 35.81 30.33
N ALA A 62 27.81 36.49 30.03
CA ALA A 62 28.43 36.48 28.70
C ALA A 62 28.84 35.06 28.29
N LYS A 63 29.43 34.27 29.20
CA LYS A 63 29.78 32.87 28.93
C LYS A 63 28.57 32.01 28.61
N GLU A 64 27.48 32.15 29.37
CA GLU A 64 26.25 31.38 29.13
C GLU A 64 25.55 31.82 27.83
N MET A 65 25.61 33.10 27.47
CA MET A 65 25.10 33.58 26.18
C MET A 65 25.86 32.97 25.00
N VAL A 66 27.19 32.94 25.04
CA VAL A 66 28.02 32.31 23.99
C VAL A 66 27.68 30.82 23.87
N LEU A 67 27.59 30.10 24.99
CA LEU A 67 27.20 28.68 24.98
C LEU A 67 25.78 28.44 24.45
N ALA A 68 24.86 29.38 24.69
CA ALA A 68 23.50 29.30 24.16
C ALA A 68 23.47 29.53 22.63
N GLU A 69 24.28 30.46 22.14
CA GLU A 69 24.42 30.76 20.71
C GLU A 69 25.05 29.60 19.91
N GLU A 70 26.08 28.97 20.47
CA GLU A 70 26.68 27.76 19.89
C GLU A 70 25.64 26.64 19.74
N ARG A 71 24.85 26.37 20.78
CA ARG A 71 23.79 25.34 20.74
C ARG A 71 22.65 25.71 19.79
N ALA A 72 22.29 26.99 19.69
CA ALA A 72 21.30 27.44 18.74
C ALA A 72 21.76 27.19 17.30
N SER A 73 23.06 27.42 17.03
CA SER A 73 23.67 27.15 15.73
C SER A 73 23.70 25.66 15.39
N GLU A 74 24.09 24.79 16.33
CA GLU A 74 24.04 23.33 16.17
C GLU A 74 22.61 22.83 15.86
N LEU A 75 21.63 23.31 16.63
CA LEU A 75 20.22 22.96 16.41
C LEU A 75 19.71 23.44 15.06
N GLN A 76 20.15 24.62 14.60
CA GLN A 76 19.79 25.15 13.30
C GLN A 76 20.38 24.29 12.17
N GLU A 77 21.64 23.85 12.30
CA GLU A 77 22.26 22.95 11.33
C GLU A 77 21.53 21.60 11.24
N GLU A 78 21.16 21.00 12.37
CA GLU A 78 20.38 19.76 12.41
C GLU A 78 18.96 19.95 11.83
N LEU A 79 18.33 21.10 12.05
CA LEU A 79 17.05 21.41 11.41
C LEU A 79 17.18 21.54 9.88
N GLU A 80 18.23 22.18 9.40
CA GLU A 80 18.48 22.27 7.95
C GLU A 80 18.82 20.90 7.35
N LYS A 81 19.56 20.05 8.07
CA LYS A 81 19.83 18.68 7.65
C LYS A 81 18.56 17.85 7.56
N THR A 82 17.75 17.85 8.61
CA THR A 82 16.48 17.11 8.63
C THR A 82 15.51 17.62 7.57
N ARG A 83 15.48 18.93 7.28
CA ARG A 83 14.71 19.50 6.15
C ARG A 83 15.14 18.90 4.81
N ARG A 84 16.44 18.87 4.52
CA ARG A 84 16.98 18.27 3.28
C ARG A 84 16.63 16.80 3.17
N GLU A 85 16.81 16.02 4.24
CA GLU A 85 16.44 14.60 4.26
C GLU A 85 14.94 14.38 4.01
N ARG A 86 14.09 15.27 4.55
CA ARG A 86 12.64 15.24 4.34
C ARG A 86 12.28 15.53 2.89
N ASP A 87 12.94 16.49 2.25
CA ASP A 87 12.70 16.83 0.85
C ASP A 87 13.18 15.71 -0.10
N GLU A 88 14.32 15.09 0.18
CA GLU A 88 14.77 13.89 -0.55
C GLU A 88 13.80 12.71 -0.36
N ALA A 89 13.29 12.50 0.85
CA ALA A 89 12.27 11.50 1.11
C ALA A 89 10.97 11.78 0.34
N LEU A 90 10.55 13.04 0.25
CA LEU A 90 9.39 13.43 -0.55
C LEU A 90 9.59 13.09 -2.04
N LEU A 91 10.76 13.42 -2.62
CA LEU A 91 11.06 13.07 -4.00
C LEU A 91 11.03 11.55 -4.24
N ARG A 92 11.55 10.75 -3.30
CA ARG A 92 11.47 9.28 -3.36
C ARG A 92 10.02 8.80 -3.27
N CYS A 93 9.22 9.37 -2.39
CA CYS A 93 7.80 9.06 -2.27
C CYS A 93 7.07 9.35 -3.60
N GLU A 94 7.24 10.53 -4.17
CA GLU A 94 6.63 10.91 -5.45
C GLU A 94 7.03 9.97 -6.61
N ALA A 95 8.31 9.54 -6.65
CA ALA A 95 8.76 8.56 -7.63
C ALA A 95 8.05 7.21 -7.45
N SER A 96 8.00 6.70 -6.22
CA SER A 96 7.32 5.43 -5.94
C SER A 96 5.81 5.48 -6.17
N GLU A 97 5.16 6.64 -5.96
CA GLU A 97 3.75 6.83 -6.27
C GLU A 97 3.47 6.72 -7.77
N LYS A 98 4.35 7.28 -8.61
CA LYS A 98 4.25 7.16 -10.08
C LYS A 98 4.40 5.70 -10.51
N GLU A 99 5.35 4.97 -9.94
CA GLU A 99 5.53 3.54 -10.20
C GLU A 99 4.31 2.73 -9.78
N LEU A 100 3.75 3.01 -8.59
CA LEU A 100 2.51 2.36 -8.13
C LEU A 100 1.33 2.64 -9.06
N HIS A 101 1.22 3.86 -9.59
CA HIS A 101 0.17 4.20 -10.56
C HIS A 101 0.31 3.36 -11.84
N GLU A 102 1.52 3.24 -12.37
CA GLU A 102 1.81 2.43 -13.56
C GLU A 102 1.50 0.94 -13.33
N VAL A 103 1.92 0.37 -12.19
CA VAL A 103 1.60 -1.02 -11.83
C VAL A 103 0.08 -1.23 -11.70
N ARG A 104 -0.65 -0.29 -11.09
CA ARG A 104 -2.12 -0.35 -10.99
C ARG A 104 -2.79 -0.31 -12.36
N SER A 105 -2.32 0.55 -13.26
CA SER A 105 -2.81 0.62 -14.65
C SER A 105 -2.59 -0.70 -15.39
N ASN A 106 -1.37 -1.27 -15.28
CA ASN A 106 -1.04 -2.56 -15.88
C ASN A 106 -1.87 -3.71 -15.30
N LEU A 107 -2.11 -3.72 -13.99
CA LEU A 107 -3.00 -4.70 -13.36
C LEU A 107 -4.42 -4.61 -13.93
N ALA A 108 -4.96 -3.39 -14.09
CA ALA A 108 -6.28 -3.19 -14.68
C ALA A 108 -6.34 -3.72 -16.13
N LYS A 109 -5.27 -3.48 -16.92
CA LYS A 109 -5.14 -4.01 -18.28
C LYS A 109 -5.11 -5.53 -18.31
N VAL A 110 -4.31 -6.18 -17.45
CA VAL A 110 -4.23 -7.64 -17.36
C VAL A 110 -5.57 -8.24 -16.91
N GLN A 111 -6.25 -7.63 -15.93
CA GLN A 111 -7.57 -8.07 -15.49
C GLN A 111 -8.61 -8.01 -16.61
N ARG A 112 -8.59 -6.96 -17.44
CA ARG A 112 -9.45 -6.86 -18.62
C ARG A 112 -9.15 -7.98 -19.63
N LEU A 113 -7.87 -8.18 -19.97
CA LEU A 113 -7.46 -9.24 -20.91
C LEU A 113 -7.86 -10.63 -20.41
N LEU A 114 -7.76 -10.88 -19.10
CA LEU A 114 -8.18 -12.14 -18.49
C LEU A 114 -9.70 -12.36 -18.64
N LYS A 115 -10.52 -11.32 -18.44
CA LYS A 115 -11.97 -11.40 -18.66
C LYS A 115 -12.29 -11.71 -20.12
N GLU A 116 -11.63 -11.03 -21.05
CA GLU A 116 -11.80 -11.27 -22.49
C GLU A 116 -11.36 -12.70 -22.89
N ALA A 117 -10.23 -13.18 -22.37
CA ALA A 117 -9.75 -14.53 -22.62
C ALA A 117 -10.71 -15.59 -22.07
N ARG A 118 -11.30 -15.37 -20.88
CA ARG A 118 -12.33 -16.26 -20.31
C ARG A 118 -13.58 -16.33 -21.18
N VAL A 119 -14.04 -15.20 -21.71
CA VAL A 119 -15.19 -15.17 -22.63
C VAL A 119 -14.87 -15.92 -23.91
N ARG A 120 -13.67 -15.71 -24.49
CA ARG A 120 -13.22 -16.44 -25.69
C ARG A 120 -13.13 -17.95 -25.45
N ALA A 121 -12.57 -18.38 -24.32
CA ALA A 121 -12.47 -19.79 -23.97
C ALA A 121 -13.85 -20.45 -23.89
N ARG A 122 -14.81 -19.83 -23.19
CA ARG A 122 -16.19 -20.33 -23.12
C ARG A 122 -16.83 -20.47 -24.50
N LYS A 123 -16.62 -19.48 -25.38
CA LYS A 123 -17.14 -19.54 -26.74
C LYS A 123 -16.55 -20.73 -27.52
N MET A 124 -15.24 -20.97 -27.40
CA MET A 124 -14.61 -22.13 -28.04
C MET A 124 -15.13 -23.44 -27.46
N ASP A 125 -15.36 -23.53 -26.16
CA ASP A 125 -15.95 -24.71 -25.52
C ASP A 125 -17.36 -25.00 -26.09
N ASP A 126 -18.17 -23.96 -26.29
CA ASP A 126 -19.51 -24.08 -26.90
C ASP A 126 -19.42 -24.56 -28.36
N GLU A 127 -18.48 -24.01 -29.15
CA GLU A 127 -18.22 -24.43 -30.53
C GLU A 127 -17.75 -25.90 -30.59
N LEU A 128 -16.85 -26.30 -29.68
CA LEU A 128 -16.41 -27.70 -29.55
C LEU A 128 -17.58 -28.62 -29.20
N LEU A 129 -18.44 -28.22 -28.26
CA LEU A 129 -19.61 -29.00 -27.89
C LEU A 129 -20.57 -29.17 -29.09
N GLN A 130 -20.74 -28.14 -29.92
CA GLN A 130 -21.54 -28.23 -31.14
C GLN A 130 -20.93 -29.20 -32.15
N ALA A 131 -19.61 -29.14 -32.37
CA ALA A 131 -18.90 -30.02 -33.28
C ALA A 131 -18.97 -31.50 -32.83
N VAL A 132 -18.81 -31.76 -31.53
CA VAL A 132 -18.93 -33.10 -30.94
C VAL A 132 -20.34 -33.67 -31.18
N LYS A 133 -21.39 -32.89 -30.95
CA LYS A 133 -22.78 -33.32 -31.21
C LYS A 133 -23.01 -33.68 -32.68
N ALA A 134 -22.48 -32.87 -33.61
CA ALA A 134 -22.59 -33.16 -35.05
C ALA A 134 -21.85 -34.46 -35.42
N LEU A 135 -20.65 -34.67 -34.86
CA LEU A 135 -19.87 -35.90 -35.08
C LEU A 135 -20.58 -37.14 -34.51
N GLU A 136 -21.20 -37.03 -33.33
CA GLU A 136 -22.00 -38.11 -32.76
C GLU A 136 -23.23 -38.44 -33.62
N SER A 137 -23.92 -37.41 -34.13
CA SER A 137 -25.05 -37.57 -35.04
C SER A 137 -24.63 -38.32 -36.32
N THR A 138 -23.56 -37.86 -36.98
CA THR A 138 -23.06 -38.50 -38.21
C THR A 138 -22.60 -39.94 -37.95
N ARG A 139 -21.94 -40.20 -36.83
CA ARG A 139 -21.56 -41.56 -36.40
C ARG A 139 -22.76 -42.47 -36.17
N ALA A 140 -23.88 -41.95 -35.70
CA ALA A 140 -25.11 -42.73 -35.51
C ALA A 140 -25.83 -43.04 -36.83
N GLU A 141 -25.69 -42.18 -37.84
CA GLU A 141 -26.31 -42.32 -39.16
C GLU A 141 -25.51 -43.23 -40.11
N LEU A 142 -24.17 -43.15 -40.08
CA LEU A 142 -23.29 -43.91 -40.97
C LEU A 142 -23.57 -45.44 -40.98
N PRO A 143 -23.73 -46.13 -39.82
CA PRO A 143 -24.07 -47.55 -39.80
C PRO A 143 -25.46 -47.83 -40.36
N ARG A 144 -26.44 -46.93 -40.14
CA ARG A 144 -27.79 -47.09 -40.67
C ARG A 144 -27.77 -47.03 -42.20
N GLN A 145 -27.05 -46.06 -42.76
CA GLN A 145 -26.85 -45.94 -44.20
C GLN A 145 -26.09 -47.15 -44.77
N ALA A 146 -25.02 -47.59 -44.11
CA ALA A 146 -24.24 -48.76 -44.54
C ALA A 146 -25.08 -50.05 -44.54
N VAL A 147 -25.95 -50.25 -43.53
CA VAL A 147 -26.86 -51.40 -43.48
C VAL A 147 -27.90 -51.34 -44.61
N VAL A 148 -28.45 -50.16 -44.90
CA VAL A 148 -29.38 -49.99 -46.03
C VAL A 148 -28.69 -50.32 -47.36
N GLN A 149 -27.50 -49.77 -47.60
CA GLN A 149 -26.72 -50.06 -48.81
C GLN A 149 -26.32 -51.55 -48.92
N TYR A 150 -25.93 -52.17 -47.81
CA TYR A 150 -25.61 -53.60 -47.77
C TYR A 150 -26.81 -54.47 -48.16
N LYS A 151 -28.01 -54.16 -47.65
CA LYS A 151 -29.25 -54.85 -48.02
C LYS A 151 -29.61 -54.70 -49.49
N GLU A 152 -29.20 -53.59 -50.11
CA GLU A 152 -29.46 -53.32 -51.54
C GLU A 152 -28.43 -53.97 -52.47
N SER A 153 -27.27 -54.40 -51.94
CA SER A 153 -26.20 -55.02 -52.72
C SER A 153 -26.60 -56.34 -53.40
N LEU A 154 -25.96 -56.63 -54.53
CA LEU A 154 -26.23 -57.84 -55.32
C LEU A 154 -25.94 -59.11 -54.52
N GLY A 155 -24.80 -59.14 -53.82
CA GLY A 155 -24.36 -60.29 -53.02
C GLY A 155 -25.33 -60.65 -51.90
N PHE A 156 -25.90 -59.65 -51.21
CA PHE A 156 -26.93 -59.89 -50.19
C PHE A 156 -28.23 -60.45 -50.80
N LYS A 157 -28.70 -59.86 -51.90
CA LYS A 157 -29.89 -60.34 -52.63
C LYS A 157 -29.72 -61.76 -53.17
N GLU A 158 -28.53 -62.10 -53.65
CA GLU A 158 -28.21 -63.42 -54.18
C GLU A 158 -28.05 -64.48 -53.08
N TRP A 159 -27.48 -64.10 -51.94
CA TRP A 159 -27.49 -64.92 -50.72
C TRP A 159 -28.93 -65.22 -50.25
N LEU A 160 -29.83 -64.22 -50.23
CA LEU A 160 -31.25 -64.42 -49.90
C LEU A 160 -31.94 -65.40 -50.85
N LYS A 161 -31.69 -65.32 -52.16
CA LYS A 161 -32.23 -66.27 -53.14
C LYS A 161 -31.76 -67.70 -52.87
N ARG A 162 -30.47 -67.88 -52.52
CA ARG A 162 -29.90 -69.19 -52.14
C ARG A 162 -30.49 -69.75 -50.83
N MET A 163 -30.84 -68.88 -49.89
CA MET A 163 -31.47 -69.26 -48.62
C MET A 163 -32.97 -69.56 -48.72
N GLY A 164 -33.60 -69.34 -49.90
CA GLY A 164 -34.93 -69.84 -50.27
C GLY A 164 -36.00 -69.82 -49.17
N TRP A 165 -36.60 -68.65 -48.88
CA TRP A 165 -37.87 -68.53 -48.12
C TRP A 165 -38.00 -69.46 -46.89
N VAL A 166 -37.39 -69.10 -45.76
CA VAL A 166 -37.69 -69.73 -44.47
C VAL A 166 -38.82 -68.94 -43.80
N THR A 167 -40.08 -69.32 -44.05
CA THR A 167 -41.22 -68.90 -43.22
C THR A 167 -41.24 -69.74 -41.95
N TYR A 168 -40.87 -69.15 -40.82
CA TYR A 168 -40.99 -69.80 -39.51
C TYR A 168 -42.38 -69.45 -38.94
N GLU A 169 -43.34 -70.36 -39.05
CA GLU A 169 -44.59 -70.25 -38.27
C GLU A 169 -44.28 -70.52 -36.81
N TYR A 170 -44.35 -69.48 -35.98
CA TYR A 170 -44.26 -69.62 -34.53
C TYR A 170 -45.67 -69.95 -34.00
N ARG A 171 -45.93 -71.23 -33.75
CA ARG A 171 -47.10 -71.65 -32.96
C ARG A 171 -46.80 -71.44 -31.46
N TYR A 172 -47.80 -70.86 -30.80
CA TYR A 172 -47.89 -70.50 -29.37
C TYR A 172 -47.26 -71.52 -28.41
#